data_AF-A0A3B9G3F3-F1
#
_entry.id   AF-A0A3B9G3F3-F1
#
_cell.length_a   1.000
_cell.length_b   1.000
_cell.length_c   1.000
_cell.angle_alpha   90.00
_cell.angle_beta   90.00
_cell.angle_gamma   90.00
#
_symmetry.space_group_name_H-M   'P 1'
#
loop_
_entity.id
_entity.type
_entity.pdbx_description
1 polymer ?
#
loop_
_entity_poly.entity_id
_entity_poly.type
_entity_poly.pdbx_seq_one_letter_code
_entity_poly.pdbx_strand_id
1 'polypeptide(L)' 'AACQTYQKEKYTQRSALEYFETRPDKNYMHENTRNLLRTLLTLVADIGEEQAFAVIRKSIRDGIPVKP' A
#
# COMPACT_ATOMS: atom_id res chain seq x y z
N ALA A 1 5.26 8.02 -7.79
CA ALA A 1 3.85 7.96 -7.32
C ALA A 1 3.31 9.37 -7.08
N ALA A 2 1.99 9.61 -7.15
CA ALA A 2 1.39 10.95 -6.97
C ALA A 2 1.84 11.63 -5.66
N CYS A 3 1.98 10.85 -4.57
CA CYS A 3 2.46 11.36 -3.27
C CYS A 3 3.93 11.82 -3.30
N GLN A 4 4.81 11.21 -4.09
CA GLN A 4 6.20 11.69 -4.27
C GLN A 4 6.24 13.05 -4.98
N THR A 5 5.33 13.26 -5.93
CA THR A 5 5.20 14.55 -6.64
C THR A 5 4.71 15.67 -5.72
N TYR A 6 3.75 15.38 -4.82
CA TYR A 6 3.17 16.37 -3.92
C TYR A 6 3.97 16.59 -2.62
N GLN A 7 4.63 15.57 -2.08
CA GLN A 7 5.30 15.66 -0.78
C GLN A 7 6.81 15.83 -0.87
N LYS A 8 7.45 15.62 -2.02
CA LYS A 8 8.90 15.77 -2.23
C LYS A 8 9.70 15.20 -1.03
N GLU A 9 10.41 16.04 -0.28
CA GLU A 9 11.24 15.68 0.88
C GLU A 9 10.44 15.21 2.12
N LYS A 10 9.14 15.47 2.17
CA LYS A 10 8.23 15.02 3.24
C LYS A 10 7.58 13.67 2.95
N TYR A 11 7.80 13.09 1.77
CA TYR A 11 7.25 11.79 1.44
C TYR A 11 7.89 10.74 2.35
N THR A 12 7.08 10.11 3.18
CA THR A 12 7.47 8.91 3.89
C THR A 12 6.76 7.72 3.27
N GLN A 13 7.32 6.54 3.44
CA GLN A 13 6.69 5.31 2.99
C GLN A 13 5.30 5.08 3.64
N ARG A 14 5.01 5.77 4.76
CA ARG A 14 3.71 5.77 5.46
C ARG A 14 2.68 6.71 4.84
N SER A 15 3.11 7.76 4.11
CA SER A 15 2.22 8.80 3.59
C SER A 15 1.06 8.25 2.75
N ALA A 16 1.29 7.16 2.00
CA ALA A 16 0.25 6.52 1.20
C ALA A 16 -0.78 5.76 2.04
N LEU A 17 -0.34 5.08 3.11
CA LEU A 17 -1.22 4.40 4.06
C LEU A 17 -2.08 5.41 4.82
N GLU A 18 -1.48 6.49 5.32
CA GLU A 18 -2.18 7.54 6.06
C GLU A 18 -3.22 8.25 5.17
N TYR A 19 -2.87 8.54 3.92
CA TYR A 19 -3.83 9.11 2.97
C TYR A 19 -5.03 8.18 2.75
N PHE A 20 -4.78 6.88 2.60
CA PHE A 20 -5.84 5.89 2.43
C PHE A 20 -6.71 5.73 3.68
N GLU A 21 -6.13 5.75 4.88
CA GLU A 21 -6.86 5.59 6.14
C GLU A 21 -7.65 6.85 6.54
N THR A 22 -7.19 8.05 6.18
CA THR A 22 -7.87 9.31 6.53
C THR A 22 -9.04 9.66 5.61
N ARG A 23 -9.09 9.10 4.40
CA ARG A 23 -10.10 9.41 3.39
C ARG A 23 -11.35 8.53 3.52
N PRO A 24 -12.56 9.09 3.30
CA PRO A 24 -13.80 8.32 3.31
C PRO A 24 -13.95 7.42 2.07
N ASP A 25 -13.14 7.64 1.02
CA ASP A 25 -13.18 6.92 -0.25
C ASP A 25 -13.10 5.39 -0.08
N LYS A 26 -12.42 4.91 0.97
CA LYS A 26 -12.34 3.50 1.35
C LYS A 26 -13.72 2.87 1.65
N ASN A 27 -14.69 3.66 2.09
CA ASN A 27 -16.04 3.20 2.41
C ASN A 27 -16.85 2.86 1.15
N TYR A 28 -16.48 3.42 0.00
CA TYR A 28 -17.10 3.11 -1.28
C TYR A 28 -16.45 1.91 -1.99
N MET A 29 -15.33 1.39 -1.45
CA MET A 29 -14.67 0.20 -1.98
C MET A 29 -15.28 -1.07 -1.39
N HIS A 30 -15.37 -2.11 -2.23
CA HIS A 30 -15.69 -3.45 -1.76
C HIS A 30 -14.68 -3.90 -0.69
N GLU A 31 -15.14 -4.60 0.35
CA GLU A 31 -14.35 -4.87 1.55
C GLU A 31 -13.06 -5.62 1.25
N ASN A 32 -13.11 -6.59 0.35
CA ASN A 32 -11.94 -7.36 -0.10
C ASN A 32 -10.90 -6.46 -0.77
N THR A 33 -11.32 -5.53 -1.63
CA THR A 33 -10.44 -4.59 -2.32
C THR A 33 -9.81 -3.61 -1.33
N ARG A 34 -10.61 -3.09 -0.40
CA ARG A 34 -10.16 -2.19 0.67
C ARG A 34 -9.10 -2.87 1.53
N ASN A 35 -9.35 -4.10 1.98
CA ASN A 35 -8.45 -4.85 2.84
C ASN A 35 -7.15 -5.19 2.11
N LEU A 36 -7.23 -5.65 0.86
CA LEU A 36 -6.04 -5.93 0.06
C LEU A 36 -5.18 -4.66 -0.11
N LEU A 37 -5.80 -3.54 -0.51
CA LEU A 37 -5.09 -2.28 -0.68
C LEU A 37 -4.44 -1.82 0.62
N ARG A 38 -5.13 -1.94 1.76
CA ARG A 38 -4.57 -1.64 3.09
C ARG A 38 -3.35 -2.50 3.40
N THR A 39 -3.41 -3.80 3.15
CA THR A 39 -2.29 -4.73 3.34
C THR A 39 -1.08 -4.31 2.52
N LEU A 40 -1.28 -4.01 1.23
CA LEU A 40 -0.19 -3.58 0.35
C LEU A 40 0.46 -2.26 0.81
N LEU A 41 -0.36 -1.29 1.22
CA LEU A 41 0.12 0.00 1.71
C LEU A 41 0.85 -0.14 3.05
N THR A 42 0.41 -1.04 3.92
CA THR A 42 1.08 -1.37 5.19
C THR A 42 2.45 -1.97 4.92
N LEU A 43 2.54 -2.89 3.95
CA LEU A 43 3.79 -3.52 3.57
C LEU A 43 4.79 -2.49 3.00
N VAL A 44 4.32 -1.54 2.20
CA VAL A 44 5.15 -0.40 1.75
C VAL A 44 5.62 0.46 2.93
N ALA A 45 4.73 0.75 3.88
CA ALA A 45 5.03 1.56 5.06
C ALA A 45 6.08 0.93 5.98
N ASP A 46 6.05 -0.39 6.15
CA ASP A 46 6.93 -1.12 7.08
C ASP A 46 8.30 -1.43 6.48
N ILE A 47 8.37 -1.92 5.24
CA ILE A 47 9.62 -2.41 4.62
C ILE A 47 10.10 -1.57 3.43
N GLY A 48 9.37 -0.52 3.06
CA GLY A 48 9.69 0.34 1.92
C GLY A 48 9.21 -0.23 0.58
N GLU A 49 9.13 0.64 -0.44
CA GLU A 49 8.56 0.31 -1.76
C GLU A 49 9.30 -0.86 -2.42
N GLU A 50 10.63 -0.81 -2.54
CA GLU A 50 11.38 -1.84 -3.27
C GLU A 50 11.20 -3.25 -2.69
N GLN A 51 11.30 -3.38 -1.37
CA GLN A 51 11.10 -4.67 -0.70
C GLN A 51 9.65 -5.11 -0.80
N ALA A 52 8.70 -4.19 -0.65
CA ALA A 52 7.28 -4.51 -0.79
C ALA A 52 6.94 -5.02 -2.19
N PHE A 53 7.43 -4.35 -3.24
CA PHE A 53 7.27 -4.80 -4.62
C PHE A 53 7.92 -6.17 -4.86
N ALA A 54 9.07 -6.47 -4.25
CA ALA A 54 9.69 -7.80 -4.33
C ALA A 54 8.80 -8.90 -3.71
N VAL A 55 8.24 -8.65 -2.53
CA VAL A 55 7.31 -9.58 -1.85
C VAL A 55 6.04 -9.78 -2.67
N ILE A 56 5.45 -8.71 -3.21
CA ILE A 56 4.23 -8.77 -4.03
C ILE A 56 4.49 -9.58 -5.32
N ARG A 57 5.59 -9.32 -6.02
CA ARG A 57 5.98 -10.09 -7.22
C ARG A 57 6.16 -11.56 -6.93
N LYS A 58 6.80 -11.90 -5.80
CA LYS A 58 6.95 -13.29 -5.35
C LYS A 58 5.59 -13.94 -5.08
N SER A 59 4.72 -13.23 -4.37
CA SER A 59 3.37 -13.70 -4.02
C SER A 59 2.53 -14.01 -5.27
N ILE A 60 2.56 -13.12 -6.27
CA ILE A 60 1.86 -13.32 -7.56
C ILE A 60 2.42 -14.54 -8.31
N ARG A 61 3.75 -14.67 -8.39
CA ARG A 61 4.41 -15.80 -9.05
C ARG A 61 4.06 -17.13 -8.40
N ASP A 62 4.06 -17.16 -7.07
CA ASP A 62 3.88 -18.38 -6.29
C ASP A 62 2.38 -18.70 -6.07
N GLY A 63 1.47 -17.82 -6.52
CA GLY A 63 0.02 -17.96 -6.36
C GLY A 63 -0.46 -17.79 -4.91
N ILE A 64 0.35 -17.16 -4.06
CA ILE A 64 0.09 -17.02 -2.63
C ILE A 64 -0.47 -15.62 -2.37
N PRO A 65 -1.58 -15.49 -1.62
CA PRO A 65 -2.11 -14.17 -1.27
C PRO A 65 -1.16 -13.43 -0.32
N VAL A 66 -0.95 -12.14 -0.59
CA VAL A 66 -0.19 -11.25 0.29
C VAL A 66 -0.99 -11.08 1.58
N LYS A 67 -0.41 -11.49 2.71
CA LYS A 67 -1.01 -11.31 4.04
C LYS A 67 -0.46 -10.03 4.70
N PRO A 68 -1.28 -9.35 5.51
CA PRO A 68 -0.79 -8.29 6.41
C PRO A 68 0.16 -8.85 7.46
#